data_AF-A0A7I8EMU2-F1
#
_entry.id   AF-A0A7I8EMU2-F1
#
_cell.length_a   1.000
_cell.length_b   1.000
_cell.length_c   1.000
_cell.angle_alpha   90.00
_cell.angle_beta   90.00
_cell.angle_gamma   90.00
#
_symmetry.space_group_name_H-M   'P 1'
#
loop_
_entity.id
_entity.type
_entity.pdbx_description
1 polymer ?
#
loop_
_entity_poly.entity_id
_entity_poly.type
_entity_poly.pdbx_seq_one_letter_code
_entity_poly.pdbx_strand_id
1 'polypeptide(L)'
;MGMPEITAALEKYRPSYHFYGHIGGEYQQGTSENGTTHYCKLADLDWRGTERVVHPGSMAILRWHDQTTHSFSIVRAPWYQEYTANTWLRL
;
A
#
# COMPACT_ATOMS: atom_id res chain seq x y z
N MET A 1 -8.96 3.89 -12.70
CA MET A 1 -8.12 4.26 -13.86
C MET A 1 -7.41 5.55 -13.51
N GLY A 2 -6.08 5.52 -13.49
CA GLY A 2 -5.26 6.69 -13.18
C GLY A 2 -5.29 7.70 -14.33
N MET A 3 -4.98 8.95 -13.99
CA MET A 3 -4.77 10.02 -14.97
C MET A 3 -3.77 9.59 -16.07
N PRO A 4 -3.99 9.92 -17.35
CA PRO A 4 -3.09 9.57 -18.46
C PRO A 4 -1.63 9.94 -18.21
N GLU A 5 -1.38 11.02 -17.48
CA GLU A 5 -0.07 11.52 -17.08
C GLU A 5 0.67 10.53 -16.16
N ILE A 6 -0.06 9.86 -15.25
CA ILE A 6 0.49 8.83 -14.37
C ILE A 6 0.90 7.63 -15.20
N THR A 7 0.02 7.15 -16.09
CA THR A 7 0.35 6.04 -16.99
C THR A 7 1.59 6.36 -17.83
N ALA A 8 1.66 7.55 -18.42
CA ALA A 8 2.82 7.98 -19.18
C ALA A 8 4.11 7.99 -18.34
N ALA A 9 4.03 8.39 -17.07
CA ALA A 9 5.18 8.34 -16.15
C ALA A 9 5.59 6.91 -15.81
N LEU A 10 4.63 6.00 -15.55
CA LEU A 10 4.90 4.60 -15.26
C LEU A 10 5.53 3.86 -16.44
N GLU A 11 5.09 4.15 -17.67
CA GLU A 11 5.69 3.61 -18.88
C GLU A 11 7.11 4.16 -19.11
N LYS A 12 7.32 5.46 -18.89
CA LYS A 12 8.62 6.10 -19.12
C LYS A 12 9.68 5.66 -18.10
N TYR A 13 9.34 5.66 -16.82
CA TYR A 13 10.32 5.48 -15.74
C TYR A 13 10.36 4.05 -15.18
N ARG A 14 9.31 3.25 -15.41
CA ARG A 14 9.21 1.83 -15.02
C ARG A 14 9.69 1.57 -13.58
N PRO A 15 9.16 2.28 -12.57
CA PRO A 15 9.56 2.04 -11.18
C PRO A 15 9.16 0.63 -10.72
N SER A 16 9.89 0.02 -9.79
CA SER A 16 9.49 -1.28 -9.22
C SER A 16 8.15 -1.21 -8.48
N TYR A 17 7.85 -0.07 -7.84
CA TYR A 17 6.63 0.15 -7.08
C TYR A 17 5.98 1.50 -7.38
N HIS A 18 4.65 1.53 -7.43
CA HIS A 18 3.81 2.72 -7.48
C HIS A 18 2.77 2.67 -6.34
N PHE A 19 2.99 3.49 -5.32
CA PHE A 19 2.06 3.66 -4.21
C PHE A 19 1.17 4.87 -4.47
N TYR A 20 -0.15 4.70 -4.42
CA TYR A 20 -1.09 5.79 -4.67
C TYR A 20 -2.31 5.75 -3.74
N GLY A 21 -3.08 6.83 -3.74
CA GLY A 21 -4.21 7.04 -2.84
C GLY A 21 -5.10 8.20 -3.31
N HIS A 22 -5.91 8.76 -2.41
CA HIS A 22 -6.74 9.97 -2.59
C HIS A 22 -8.00 9.79 -3.46
N ILE A 23 -8.00 8.77 -4.32
CA ILE A 23 -9.17 8.32 -5.05
C ILE A 23 -9.87 7.30 -4.16
N GLY A 24 -11.01 7.64 -3.57
CA GLY A 24 -11.77 6.77 -2.66
C GLY A 24 -11.92 5.31 -3.13
N GLY A 25 -12.18 4.38 -2.22
CA GLY A 25 -12.52 2.99 -2.53
C GLY A 25 -11.49 1.95 -2.07
N GLU A 26 -11.81 0.67 -2.30
CA GLU A 26 -11.11 -0.49 -1.72
C GLU A 26 -9.61 -0.58 -2.03
N TYR A 27 -8.90 -1.32 -1.18
CA TYR A 27 -7.50 -1.66 -1.39
C TYR A 27 -7.31 -2.48 -2.66
N GLN A 28 -6.25 -2.16 -3.40
CA GLN A 28 -5.90 -2.83 -4.65
C GLN A 28 -4.39 -2.99 -4.74
N GLN A 29 -3.96 -4.16 -5.19
CA GLN A 29 -2.58 -4.41 -5.57
C GLN A 29 -2.53 -5.22 -6.86
N GLY A 30 -1.47 -5.03 -7.64
CA GLY A 30 -1.26 -5.77 -8.87
C GLY A 30 -0.02 -5.32 -9.61
N THR A 31 0.05 -5.67 -10.89
CA THR A 31 1.11 -5.25 -11.81
C THR A 31 0.52 -4.32 -12.86
N SER A 32 1.22 -3.22 -13.16
CA SER A 32 0.84 -2.25 -14.17
C SER A 32 0.95 -2.83 -15.58
N GLU A 33 0.40 -2.13 -16.57
CA GLU A 33 0.38 -2.55 -17.98
C GLU A 33 1.80 -2.73 -18.56
N ASN A 34 2.78 -1.98 -18.04
CA ASN A 34 4.19 -2.15 -18.40
C ASN A 34 4.82 -3.50 -17.99
N GLY A 35 4.10 -4.32 -17.22
CA GLY A 35 4.51 -5.67 -16.79
C GLY A 35 5.57 -5.71 -15.68
N THR A 36 6.10 -4.56 -15.26
CA THR A 36 7.25 -4.48 -14.34
C THR A 36 6.94 -3.74 -13.06
N THR A 37 6.04 -2.76 -13.10
CA THR A 37 5.71 -1.94 -11.94
C THR A 37 4.61 -2.60 -11.12
N HIS A 38 4.90 -2.90 -9.85
CA HIS A 38 3.87 -3.28 -8.90
C HIS A 38 3.13 -2.02 -8.43
N TYR A 39 1.80 -2.01 -8.49
CA TYR A 39 1.02 -0.92 -7.92
C TYR A 39 0.35 -1.35 -6.63
N CYS A 40 0.21 -0.42 -5.70
CA CYS A 40 -0.56 -0.61 -4.48
C CYS A 40 -1.31 0.66 -4.12
N LYS A 41 -2.63 0.54 -3.98
CA LYS A 41 -3.50 1.59 -3.47
C LYS A 41 -3.54 1.53 -1.95
N LEU A 42 -3.02 2.57 -1.31
CA LEU A 42 -2.85 2.63 0.15
C LEU A 42 -3.74 3.64 0.86
N ALA A 43 -4.23 4.69 0.18
CA ALA A 43 -5.10 5.68 0.81
C ALA A 43 -6.58 5.46 0.47
N ASP A 44 -7.43 5.89 1.40
CA ASP A 44 -8.88 5.61 1.50
C ASP A 44 -9.21 4.19 1.94
N LEU A 45 -8.47 3.70 2.96
CA LEU A 45 -8.77 2.45 3.66
C LEU A 45 -10.15 2.55 4.30
N ASP A 46 -11.19 2.24 3.54
CA ASP A 46 -12.53 2.11 4.07
C ASP A 46 -12.57 0.77 4.80
N TRP A 47 -12.54 0.85 6.13
CA TRP A 47 -12.38 -0.30 7.03
C TRP A 47 -13.63 -1.20 7.13
N ARG A 48 -14.55 -1.11 6.16
CA ARG A 48 -15.87 -1.76 6.15
C ARG A 48 -15.82 -3.16 5.53
N GLY A 49 -15.37 -4.14 6.31
CA GLY A 49 -15.93 -5.50 6.34
C GLY A 49 -16.09 -6.34 5.06
N THR A 50 -15.45 -6.05 3.92
CA THR A 50 -15.43 -6.91 2.72
C THR A 50 -14.03 -7.52 2.49
N GLU A 51 -13.92 -8.56 1.66
CA GLU A 51 -12.68 -9.32 1.40
C GLU A 51 -11.52 -8.47 0.81
N ARG A 52 -11.79 -7.23 0.38
CA ARG A 52 -10.82 -6.29 -0.21
C ARG A 52 -10.49 -5.10 0.68
N VAL A 53 -10.76 -5.26 1.97
CA VAL A 53 -10.50 -4.24 2.99
C VAL A 53 -9.27 -4.64 3.78
N VAL A 54 -8.26 -3.77 3.77
CA VAL A 54 -7.17 -3.85 4.75
C VAL A 54 -7.79 -3.60 6.13
N HIS A 55 -7.41 -4.32 7.18
CA HIS A 55 -8.03 -4.20 8.52
C HIS A 55 -7.44 -3.08 9.37
N PRO A 56 -8.21 -2.41 10.25
CA PRO A 56 -7.68 -1.34 11.08
C PRO A 56 -6.39 -1.76 11.80
N GLY A 57 -5.42 -0.85 11.88
CA GLY A 57 -4.10 -1.13 12.47
C GLY A 57 -3.18 -1.99 11.61
N SER A 58 -3.51 -2.20 10.34
CA SER A 58 -2.57 -2.75 9.36
C SER A 58 -1.50 -1.74 8.98
N MET A 59 -0.32 -2.26 8.65
CA MET A 59 0.81 -1.50 8.12
C MET A 59 1.29 -2.13 6.82
N ALA A 60 1.75 -1.28 5.90
CA ALA A 60 2.49 -1.71 4.72
C ALA A 60 3.99 -1.75 5.04
N ILE A 61 4.63 -2.87 4.75
CA ILE A 61 6.08 -3.05 4.92
C ILE A 61 6.70 -3.29 3.55
N LEU A 62 7.58 -2.37 3.14
CA LEU A 62 8.47 -2.56 2.01
C LEU A 62 9.86 -2.94 2.53
N ARG A 63 10.33 -4.14 2.18
CA ARG A 63 11.71 -4.56 2.39
C ARG A 63 12.47 -4.40 1.08
N TRP A 64 13.45 -3.51 1.06
CA TRP A 64 14.21 -3.18 -0.13
C TRP A 64 15.70 -3.46 0.09
N HIS A 65 16.27 -4.38 -0.70
CA HIS A 65 17.71 -4.58 -0.77
C HIS A 65 18.25 -4.01 -2.08
N ASP A 66 17.70 -4.47 -3.21
CA ASP A 66 18.03 -3.99 -4.56
C ASP A 66 16.82 -4.17 -5.51
N GLN A 67 17.01 -3.89 -6.81
CA GLN A 67 15.96 -3.98 -7.83
C GLN A 67 15.42 -5.40 -8.10
N THR A 68 16.15 -6.44 -7.71
CA THR A 68 15.77 -7.85 -7.88
C THR A 68 15.40 -8.50 -6.54
N THR A 69 15.91 -7.95 -5.44
CA THR A 69 15.72 -8.45 -4.08
C THR A 69 14.90 -7.44 -3.28
N HIS A 70 13.59 -7.55 -3.39
CA HIS A 70 12.66 -6.74 -2.62
C HIS A 70 11.35 -7.50 -2.35
N SER A 71 10.62 -7.08 -1.33
CA SER A 71 9.28 -7.63 -1.04
C SER A 71 8.39 -6.57 -0.42
N PHE A 72 7.10 -6.66 -0.71
CA PHE A 72 6.08 -5.78 -0.18
C PHE A 72 4.99 -6.63 0.47
N SER A 73 4.60 -6.30 1.69
CA SER A 73 3.52 -6.99 2.39
C SER A 73 2.65 -6.03 3.19
N ILE A 74 1.38 -6.39 3.32
CA ILE A 74 0.48 -5.78 4.31
C ILE A 74 0.47 -6.70 5.53
N VAL A 75 0.87 -6.18 6.68
CA VAL A 75 0.85 -6.91 7.95
C VAL A 75 -0.23 -6.35 8.86
N ARG A 76 -0.79 -7.22 9.70
CA ARG A 76 -1.65 -6.84 10.81
C ARG A 76 -1.06 -7.47 12.07
N ALA A 77 -0.75 -6.65 13.06
CA ALA A 77 -0.36 -7.13 14.37
C ALA A 77 -1.28 -6.47 15.41
N PRO A 78 -1.99 -7.24 16.25
CA PRO A 78 -2.94 -6.68 17.22
C PRO A 78 -2.33 -5.62 18.15
N TRP A 79 -1.06 -5.79 18.53
CA TRP A 79 -0.34 -4.87 19.42
C TRP A 79 0.01 -3.52 18.77
N TYR A 80 -0.10 -3.35 17.45
CA TYR A 80 0.11 -2.04 16.82
C TYR A 80 -0.92 -0.99 17.24
N GLN A 81 -2.10 -1.42 17.67
CA GLN A 81 -3.13 -0.53 18.21
C GLN A 81 -3.00 -0.32 19.72
N GLU A 82 -2.16 -1.12 20.40
CA GLU A 82 -2.01 -1.11 21.85
C GLU A 82 -1.13 0.07 22.30
N TYR A 83 -0.09 0.39 21.51
CA TYR A 83 0.86 1.47 21.79
C TYR A 83 0.64 2.64 20.85
N THR A 84 -0.25 3.54 21.26
CA THR A 84 -0.51 4.82 20.59
C THR A 84 0.06 5.96 21.42
N ALA A 85 0.17 7.16 20.83
CA ALA A 85 0.52 8.38 21.56
C ALA A 85 -0.38 8.62 22.79
N ASN A 86 -1.60 8.07 22.79
CA ASN A 86 -2.59 8.20 23.86
C ASN A 86 -2.58 7.05 24.88
N THR A 87 -1.89 5.93 24.60
CA THR A 87 -1.93 4.72 25.43
C THR A 87 -0.56 4.31 25.99
N TRP A 88 0.56 4.84 25.49
CA TRP A 88 1.91 4.43 25.92
C TRP A 88 2.30 4.85 27.36
N LEU A 89 1.68 5.90 27.92
CA LEU A 89 1.96 6.41 29.28
C LEU A 89 1.33 5.59 30.42
N ARG A 90 0.65 4.48 30.12
CA ARG A 90 -0.06 3.66 31.12
C ARG A 90 0.64 2.32 31.43
N LEU A 91 1.89 2.16 30.99
CA LEU A 91 2.80 1.09 31.42
C LEU A 91 3.77 1.61 32.48
#